data_AF-A0A966XV02-F1
#
_entry.id   AF-A0A966XV02-F1
#
_cell.length_a   1.000
_cell.length_b   1.000
_cell.length_c   1.000
_cell.angle_alpha   90.00
_cell.angle_beta   90.00
_cell.angle_gamma   90.00
#
_symmetry.space_group_name_H-M   'P 1'
#
loop_
_entity.id
_entity.type
_entity.pdbx_description
1 polymer ?
#
loop_
_entity_poly.entity_id
_entity_poly.type
_entity_poly.pdbx_seq_one_letter_code
_entity_poly.pdbx_strand_id
1 'polypeptide(L)'
;MPMAYAQPRVASKPKATAELFRRSFIEAMAHRHVLASPAEVQSYLRVLLAKTDHGVFVMLFLDAQNRVIASEEMGDVPRVVEG
;
A
#
# COMPACT_ATOMS: atom_id res chain seq x y z
N MET A 1 12.60 -44.44 -21.42
CA MET A 1 13.17 -43.10 -21.11
C MET A 1 12.44 -42.05 -21.94
N PRO A 2 11.48 -41.28 -21.39
CA PRO A 2 11.02 -40.04 -22.00
C PRO A 2 11.71 -38.83 -21.33
N MET A 3 12.42 -38.04 -22.13
CA MET A 3 13.05 -36.78 -21.76
C MET A 3 11.99 -35.70 -21.54
N ALA A 4 12.08 -35.00 -20.41
CA ALA A 4 11.23 -33.88 -20.05
C ALA A 4 11.44 -32.69 -21.01
N TYR A 5 10.34 -32.10 -21.49
CA TYR A 5 10.34 -30.69 -21.87
C TYR A 5 9.71 -29.89 -20.73
N ALA A 6 10.57 -29.42 -19.82
CA ALA A 6 10.20 -28.45 -18.82
C ALA A 6 9.76 -27.15 -19.50
N GLN A 7 8.49 -26.78 -19.31
CA GLN A 7 7.98 -25.47 -19.71
C GLN A 7 8.66 -24.39 -18.84
N PRO A 8 9.13 -23.27 -19.42
CA PRO A 8 9.71 -22.19 -18.62
C PRO A 8 8.59 -21.57 -17.78
N ARG A 9 8.70 -21.69 -16.45
CA ARG A 9 7.92 -20.89 -15.52
C ARG A 9 8.28 -19.43 -15.73
N VAL A 10 7.48 -18.71 -16.51
CA VAL A 10 7.45 -17.24 -16.47
C VAL A 10 6.83 -16.79 -15.13
N ALA A 11 7.55 -17.06 -14.04
CA ALA A 11 7.11 -16.73 -12.70
C ALA A 11 7.36 -15.24 -12.43
N SER A 12 6.25 -14.50 -12.47
CA SER A 12 5.95 -13.31 -11.67
C SER A 12 6.88 -12.07 -11.77
N LYS A 13 6.69 -11.26 -12.82
CA LYS A 13 7.08 -9.83 -12.81
C LYS A 13 6.06 -8.82 -12.18
N PRO A 14 4.78 -9.13 -11.87
CA PRO A 14 3.83 -8.10 -11.44
C PRO A 14 4.03 -7.64 -9.99
N LYS A 15 4.54 -8.51 -9.10
CA LYS A 15 4.76 -8.15 -7.68
C LYS A 15 5.85 -7.11 -7.50
N ALA A 16 6.93 -7.22 -8.27
CA ALA A 16 8.04 -6.26 -8.21
C ALA A 16 7.62 -4.89 -8.77
N THR A 17 6.88 -4.86 -9.89
CA THR A 17 6.38 -3.61 -10.47
C THR A 17 5.38 -2.90 -9.56
N ALA A 18 4.45 -3.63 -8.94
CA ALA A 18 3.49 -3.05 -8.01
C ALA A 18 4.17 -2.47 -6.76
N GLU A 19 5.22 -3.13 -6.26
CA GLU A 19 6.01 -2.62 -5.14
C GLU A 19 6.78 -1.36 -5.51
N LEU A 20 7.39 -1.32 -6.70
CA LEU A 20 8.12 -0.14 -7.17
C LEU A 20 7.17 1.06 -7.36
N PHE A 21 5.97 0.83 -7.92
CA PHE A 21 4.94 1.86 -8.04
C PHE A 21 4.49 2.37 -6.66
N ARG A 22 4.27 1.47 -5.70
CA ARG A 22 3.90 1.85 -4.34
C ARG A 22 4.98 2.68 -3.65
N ARG A 23 6.26 2.27 -3.74
CA ARG A 23 7.38 3.00 -3.15
C ARG A 23 7.53 4.39 -3.76
N SER A 24 7.56 4.47 -5.10
CA SER A 24 7.69 5.76 -5.78
C SER A 24 6.49 6.67 -5.52
N PHE A 25 5.29 6.10 -5.41
CA PHE A 25 4.10 6.82 -5.02
C PHE A 25 4.24 7.36 -3.59
N ILE A 26 4.58 6.53 -2.59
CA ILE A 26 4.76 6.99 -1.21
C ILE A 26 5.86 8.06 -1.11
N GLU A 27 6.99 7.89 -1.79
CA GLU A 27 8.09 8.87 -1.82
C GLU A 27 7.65 10.21 -2.45
N ALA A 28 6.92 10.17 -3.57
CA ALA A 28 6.37 11.37 -4.19
C ALA A 28 5.37 12.09 -3.25
N MET A 29 4.70 11.32 -2.39
CA MET A 29 3.68 11.83 -1.50
C MET A 29 4.25 12.55 -0.27
N ALA A 30 5.50 12.24 0.12
CA ALA A 30 6.25 13.02 1.10
C ALA A 30 6.57 14.46 0.61
N HIS A 31 6.53 14.69 -0.70
CA HIS A 31 6.94 15.95 -1.33
C HIS A 31 5.77 16.81 -1.84
N ARG A 32 4.52 16.35 -1.72
CA ARG A 32 3.32 17.04 -2.24
C ARG A 32 2.27 17.23 -1.14
N HIS A 33 1.35 18.18 -1.33
CA HIS A 33 0.17 18.40 -0.48
C HIS A 33 -0.87 17.29 -0.69
N VAL A 34 -0.53 16.07 -0.34
CA VAL A 34 -1.23 14.86 -0.79
C VAL A 34 -2.58 14.65 -0.11
N LEU A 35 -2.77 15.20 1.08
CA LEU A 35 -4.00 15.00 1.83
C LEU A 35 -4.81 16.30 1.90
N ALA A 36 -4.89 17.02 0.79
CA ALA A 36 -5.64 18.28 0.68
C ALA A 36 -7.14 18.05 0.42
N SER A 37 -7.55 16.84 0.03
CA SER A 37 -8.95 16.48 -0.20
C SER A 37 -9.28 15.03 0.19
N PRO A 38 -10.55 14.71 0.49
CA PRO A 38 -10.98 13.34 0.81
C PRO A 38 -10.65 12.31 -0.28
N ALA A 39 -10.72 12.72 -1.55
CA ALA A 39 -10.41 11.84 -2.69
C ALA A 39 -8.93 11.45 -2.75
N GLU A 40 -8.03 12.40 -2.44
CA GLU A 40 -6.60 12.13 -2.40
C GLU A 40 -6.23 11.27 -1.20
N VAL A 41 -6.86 11.49 -0.03
CA VAL A 41 -6.73 10.62 1.15
C VAL A 41 -7.14 9.18 0.81
N GLN A 42 -8.29 8.98 0.16
CA GLN A 42 -8.76 7.64 -0.21
C GLN A 42 -7.81 6.95 -1.21
N SER A 43 -7.25 7.72 -2.15
CA SER A 43 -6.28 7.20 -3.12
C SER A 43 -4.98 6.77 -2.44
N TYR A 44 -4.49 7.59 -1.51
CA TYR A 44 -3.30 7.30 -0.71
C TYR A 44 -3.48 6.05 0.16
N LEU A 45 -4.57 5.99 0.93
CA LEU A 45 -4.88 4.84 1.80
C LEU A 45 -5.06 3.55 1.01
N ARG A 46 -5.63 3.59 -0.20
CA ARG A 46 -5.73 2.39 -1.05
C ARG A 46 -4.36 1.83 -1.41
N VAL A 47 -3.41 2.68 -1.80
CA VAL A 47 -2.05 2.25 -2.12
C VAL A 47 -1.31 1.75 -0.88
N LEU A 48 -1.51 2.41 0.26
CA LEU A 48 -0.90 2.05 1.54
C LEU A 48 -1.44 0.73 2.13
N LEU A 49 -2.74 0.47 1.99
CA LEU A 49 -3.39 -0.72 2.56
C LEU A 49 -3.47 -1.91 1.59
N ALA A 50 -3.04 -1.75 0.33
CA ALA A 50 -3.10 -2.80 -0.69
C ALA A 50 -2.35 -4.11 -0.34
N LYS A 51 -1.57 -4.15 0.73
CA LYS A 51 -0.81 -5.32 1.20
C LYS A 51 -1.35 -5.92 2.49
N THR A 52 -2.41 -5.36 3.04
CA THR A 52 -2.95 -5.78 4.32
C THR A 52 -4.16 -6.68 4.09
N ASP A 53 -4.04 -7.95 4.50
CA ASP A 53 -5.11 -8.95 4.36
C ASP A 53 -6.17 -8.87 5.48
N HIS A 54 -6.06 -7.88 6.37
CA HIS A 54 -6.93 -7.63 7.53
C HIS A 54 -7.18 -6.13 7.73
N GLY A 55 -8.17 -5.78 8.53
CA GLY A 55 -8.44 -4.38 8.86
C GLY A 55 -7.37 -3.85 9.80
N VAL A 56 -6.70 -2.76 9.46
CA VAL A 56 -5.65 -2.16 10.29
C VAL A 56 -5.96 -0.70 10.58
N PHE A 57 -5.58 -0.24 11.76
CA PHE A 57 -5.53 1.18 12.05
C PHE A 57 -4.21 1.74 11.53
N VAL A 58 -4.27 2.85 10.79
CA VAL A 58 -3.08 3.56 10.33
C VAL A 58 -3.10 4.99 10.87
N MET A 59 -2.03 5.40 11.51
CA MET A 59 -1.75 6.79 11.85
C MET A 59 -0.87 7.43 10.79
N LEU A 60 -1.27 8.60 10.29
CA LEU A 60 -0.49 9.44 9.38
C LEU A 60 -0.05 10.70 10.11
N PHE A 61 1.25 10.95 10.16
CA PHE A 61 1.82 12.15 10.73
C PHE A 61 2.05 13.16 9.60
N LEU A 62 1.46 14.35 9.75
CA LEU A 62 1.47 15.37 8.71
C LEU A 62 2.18 16.64 9.17
N ASP A 63 2.78 17.37 8.23
CA ASP A 63 3.19 18.75 8.47
C ASP A 63 1.99 19.71 8.34
N ALA A 64 2.23 21.01 8.62
CA ALA A 64 1.22 22.06 8.47
C ALA A 64 0.73 22.26 7.02
N GLN A 65 1.34 21.57 6.06
CA GLN A 65 1.04 21.59 4.64
C GLN A 65 0.32 20.30 4.18
N ASN A 66 -0.14 19.43 5.10
CA ASN A 66 -0.77 18.14 4.79
C ASN A 66 0.12 17.18 4.00
N ARG A 67 1.44 17.26 4.18
CA ARG A 67 2.41 16.32 3.61
C ARG A 67 2.70 15.20 4.61
N VAL A 68 2.84 13.97 4.14
CA VAL A 68 3.09 12.82 5.02
C VAL A 68 4.56 12.81 5.46
N ILE A 69 4.78 12.94 6.76
CA ILE A 69 6.10 12.85 7.41
C ILE A 69 6.38 11.39 7.81
N ALA A 70 5.37 10.68 8.30
CA ALA A 70 5.47 9.27 8.70
C ALA A 70 4.10 8.58 8.64
N SER A 71 4.11 7.25 8.55
CA SER A 71 2.93 6.40 8.63
C SER A 71 3.20 5.20 9.54
N GLU A 72 2.35 4.98 10.54
CA GLU A 72 2.46 3.87 11.48
C GLU A 72 1.19 3.01 11.46
N GLU A 73 1.37 1.69 11.47
CA GLU A 73 0.28 0.71 11.56
C GLU A 73 0.10 0.30 13.02
N MET A 74 -1.11 0.44 13.54
CA MET A 74 -1.46 0.23 14.94
C MET A 74 -2.41 -0.96 15.08
N GLY A 75 -1.89 -2.17 14.84
CA GLY A 75 -2.56 -3.44 15.13
C GLY A 75 -3.87 -3.71 14.37
N ASP A 76 -4.41 -4.91 14.59
CA ASP A 76 -5.65 -5.38 13.99
C ASP A 76 -6.84 -4.58 14.53
N VAL A 77 -7.70 -4.11 13.63
CA VAL A 77 -8.98 -3.49 14.00
C VAL A 77 -9.84 -4.60 14.60
N PRO A 78 -10.32 -4.49 15.86
CA PRO A 78 -11.26 -5.47 16.38
C PRO A 78 -12.45 -5.50 15.43
N ARG A 79 -12.73 -6.67 14.83
CA ARG A 79 -13.92 -6.82 13.99
C ARG A 79 -15.10 -6.39 14.85
N VAL A 80 -15.78 -5.34 14.43
CA VAL A 80 -17.06 -4.96 15.03
C VAL A 80 -17.95 -6.18 14.81
N VAL A 81 -18.17 -6.94 15.89
CA VAL A 81 -19.17 -8.00 15.90
C VAL A 81 -20.50 -7.28 15.74
N GLU A 82 -21.00 -7.22 14.51
CA GLU A 82 -22.37 -6.78 14.28
C GLU A 82 -23.28 -7.76 15.03
N GLY A 83 -23.96 -7.22 16.04
CA GLY A 83 -25.02 -7.89 16.79
C GLY A 83 -26.38 -7.44 16.31
#